data_AF-A0A2T9ZW60-F1
#
_entry.id   AF-A0A2T9ZW60-F1
#
_cell.length_a   1.000
_cell.length_b   1.000
_cell.length_c   1.000
_cell.angle_alpha   90.00
_cell.angle_beta   90.00
_cell.angle_gamma   90.00
#
_symmetry.space_group_name_H-M   'P 1'
#
loop_
_entity.id
_entity.type
_entity.pdbx_description
1 polymer ?
#
loop_
_entity_poly.entity_id
_entity_poly.type
_entity_poly.pdbx_seq_one_letter_code
_entity_poly.pdbx_strand_id
1 'polypeptide(L)'
;MVYAGYDAEGALKGVAAKAAAQGYADLIHLLYGYDPACECIRGIKVLKLAETPGLGDKIITDANFVANFDALDVRLSSDGRSLANEIVTVKPGSKQNPWEIDAISGATISSKAVGKAINQSAKQLLPGLVPHLDKLTAAGEPLQQPEVTDE
;
A
#
# COMPACT_ATOMS: atom_id res chain seq x y z
N MET A 1 11.03 -7.64 -1.75
CA MET A 1 11.07 -7.92 -0.29
C MET A 1 9.78 -7.39 0.31
N VAL A 2 9.15 -8.18 1.17
CA VAL A 2 7.94 -7.82 1.92
C VAL A 2 8.19 -8.04 3.41
N TYR A 3 7.38 -7.42 4.25
CA TYR A 3 7.46 -7.55 5.70
C TYR A 3 6.11 -8.06 6.21
N ALA A 4 6.08 -9.21 6.89
CA ALA A 4 4.87 -9.72 7.51
C ALA A 4 4.67 -9.05 8.89
N GLY A 5 3.44 -8.67 9.18
CA GLY A 5 3.02 -8.13 10.47
C GLY A 5 2.10 -9.11 11.18
N TYR A 6 2.36 -9.36 12.46
CA TYR A 6 1.65 -10.32 13.29
C TYR A 6 1.06 -9.63 14.53
N ASP A 7 0.00 -10.20 15.09
CA ASP A 7 -0.51 -9.80 16.41
C ASP A 7 0.29 -10.48 17.53
N ALA A 8 -0.12 -10.24 18.79
CA ALA A 8 0.56 -10.76 19.96
C ALA A 8 0.49 -12.30 20.05
N GLU A 9 -0.53 -12.89 19.41
CA GLU A 9 -0.76 -14.33 19.34
C GLU A 9 -0.03 -14.99 18.16
N GLY A 10 0.72 -14.20 17.36
CA GLY A 10 1.48 -14.68 16.21
C GLY A 10 0.63 -14.88 14.95
N ALA A 11 -0.62 -14.43 14.92
CA ALA A 11 -1.47 -14.51 13.74
C ALA A 11 -1.10 -13.40 12.74
N LEU A 12 -1.00 -13.76 11.46
CA LEU A 12 -0.71 -12.81 10.39
C LEU A 12 -1.82 -11.76 10.29
N LYS A 13 -1.48 -10.49 10.51
CA LYS A 13 -2.40 -9.35 10.37
C LYS A 13 -2.25 -8.62 9.04
N GLY A 14 -1.10 -8.72 8.39
CA GLY A 14 -0.89 -8.08 7.11
C GLY A 14 0.52 -8.22 6.57
N VAL A 15 0.73 -7.71 5.37
CA VAL A 15 2.01 -7.70 4.67
C VAL A 15 2.30 -6.30 4.20
N ALA A 16 3.39 -5.70 4.66
CA ALA A 16 3.86 -4.42 4.18
C ALA A 16 4.82 -4.57 2.99
N ALA A 17 4.63 -3.77 1.96
CA ALA A 17 5.45 -3.79 0.75
C ALA A 17 5.84 -2.38 0.30
N LYS A 18 7.03 -2.25 -0.27
CA LYS A 18 7.53 -1.00 -0.83
C LYS A 18 7.02 -0.85 -2.26
N ALA A 19 6.61 0.36 -2.61
CA ALA A 19 6.31 0.76 -3.98
C ALA A 19 6.97 2.09 -4.32
N ALA A 20 7.17 2.32 -5.61
CA ALA A 20 7.61 3.62 -6.09
C ALA A 20 7.07 3.89 -7.49
N ALA A 21 6.83 5.17 -7.78
CA ALA A 21 6.54 5.63 -9.13
C ALA A 21 7.02 7.08 -9.29
N GLN A 22 7.19 7.48 -10.55
CA GLN A 22 7.58 8.84 -10.91
C GLN A 22 6.52 9.85 -10.44
N GLY A 23 6.91 10.75 -9.53
CA GLY A 23 6.17 11.97 -9.20
C GLY A 23 6.54 13.11 -10.15
N TYR A 24 6.32 14.35 -9.74
CA TYR A 24 6.63 15.52 -10.57
C TYR A 24 8.13 15.66 -10.84
N ALA A 25 8.98 15.60 -9.82
CA ALA A 25 10.42 15.82 -9.96
C ALA A 25 11.28 14.54 -9.80
N ASP A 26 10.92 13.63 -8.90
CA ASP A 26 11.64 12.37 -8.64
C ASP A 26 10.63 11.25 -8.32
N LEU A 27 11.13 10.04 -8.09
CA LEU A 27 10.37 8.93 -7.56
C LEU A 27 9.79 9.25 -6.18
N ILE A 28 8.50 9.00 -6.04
CA ILE A 28 7.82 8.92 -4.74
C ILE A 28 7.96 7.48 -4.27
N HIS A 29 8.62 7.27 -3.12
CA HIS A 29 8.71 5.96 -2.49
C HIS A 29 7.74 5.88 -1.33
N LEU A 30 7.01 4.77 -1.25
CA LEU A 30 6.06 4.53 -0.18
C LEU A 30 6.09 3.08 0.29
N LEU A 31 5.57 2.88 1.49
CA LEU A 31 5.17 1.59 2.03
C LEU A 31 3.64 1.53 2.03
N TYR A 32 3.06 0.39 1.70
CA TYR A 32 1.63 0.13 1.86
C TYR A 32 1.43 -1.19 2.61
N GLY A 33 0.34 -1.30 3.38
CA GLY A 33 -0.04 -2.54 4.06
C GLY A 33 -1.11 -3.27 3.28
N TYR A 34 -0.91 -4.55 2.95
CA TYR A 34 -1.96 -5.45 2.45
C TYR A 34 -2.53 -6.26 3.62
N ASP A 35 -3.85 -6.27 3.74
CA ASP A 35 -4.59 -7.05 4.73
C ASP A 35 -5.30 -8.22 4.02
N PRO A 36 -4.86 -9.48 4.27
CA PRO A 36 -5.47 -10.66 3.68
C PRO A 36 -6.95 -10.85 4.02
N ALA A 37 -7.44 -10.34 5.16
CA ALA A 37 -8.80 -10.60 5.61
C ALA A 37 -9.85 -9.83 4.80
N CYS A 38 -9.51 -8.62 4.34
CA CYS A 38 -10.36 -7.82 3.45
C CYS A 38 -9.90 -7.85 1.99
N GLU A 39 -8.76 -8.48 1.71
CA GLU A 39 -8.06 -8.42 0.41
C GLU A 39 -7.86 -6.97 -0.07
N CYS A 40 -7.47 -6.10 0.86
CA CYS A 40 -7.43 -4.67 0.66
C CYS A 40 -6.13 -4.05 1.16
N ILE A 41 -5.82 -2.85 0.69
CA ILE A 41 -4.73 -2.04 1.25
C ILE A 41 -5.26 -1.31 2.48
N ARG A 42 -4.49 -1.38 3.58
CA ARG A 42 -4.69 -0.69 4.85
C ARG A 42 -3.54 0.29 5.09
N GLY A 43 -3.78 1.53 4.73
CA GLY A 43 -2.86 2.65 4.94
C GLY A 43 -1.64 2.63 4.02
N ILE A 44 -1.00 3.80 3.98
CA ILE A 44 0.27 4.01 3.30
C ILE A 44 1.19 4.87 4.18
N LYS A 45 2.49 4.77 3.93
CA LYS A 45 3.51 5.67 4.49
C LYS A 45 4.43 6.12 3.38
N VAL A 46 4.47 7.42 3.12
CA VAL A 46 5.47 8.00 2.21
C VAL A 46 6.84 7.96 2.89
N LEU A 47 7.83 7.36 2.22
CA LEU A 47 9.19 7.17 2.71
C LEU A 47 10.15 8.22 2.14
N LYS A 48 9.97 8.58 0.86
CA LYS A 48 10.74 9.61 0.18
C LYS A 48 9.83 10.36 -0.78
N LEU A 49 9.93 11.68 -0.73
CA LEU A 49 9.18 12.61 -1.54
C LEU A 49 10.11 13.75 -1.96
N ALA A 50 10.09 14.12 -3.24
CA ALA A 50 10.76 15.31 -3.76
C ALA A 50 9.75 16.15 -4.54
N GLU A 51 8.67 16.54 -3.88
CA GLU A 51 7.60 17.35 -4.45
C GLU A 51 7.66 18.78 -3.93
N THR A 52 7.01 19.69 -4.65
CA THR A 52 6.92 21.10 -4.25
C THR A 52 6.18 21.22 -2.90
N PRO A 53 6.79 21.84 -1.87
CA PRO A 53 6.14 22.07 -0.58
C PRO A 53 4.79 22.77 -0.72
N GLY A 54 3.78 22.31 0.02
CA GLY A 54 2.43 22.88 0.04
C GLY A 54 1.53 22.51 -1.15
N LEU A 55 2.04 21.79 -2.15
CA LEU A 55 1.25 21.19 -3.22
C LEU A 55 1.29 19.66 -3.14
N GLY A 56 2.38 19.06 -3.60
CA GLY A 56 2.48 17.61 -3.81
C GLY A 56 2.69 16.81 -2.53
N ASP A 57 3.13 17.45 -1.45
CA ASP A 57 3.31 16.86 -0.11
C ASP A 57 2.01 16.58 0.64
N LYS A 58 0.89 17.15 0.19
CA LYS A 58 -0.44 16.88 0.75
C LYS A 58 -0.83 15.41 0.72
N ILE A 59 -0.22 14.58 -0.15
CA ILE A 59 -0.43 13.12 -0.13
C ILE A 59 -0.06 12.47 1.21
N ILE A 60 0.70 13.17 2.07
CA ILE A 60 1.12 12.69 3.40
C ILE A 60 0.05 13.00 4.45
N THR A 61 -0.65 14.14 4.34
CA THR A 61 -1.41 14.73 5.44
C THR A 61 -2.87 15.04 5.10
N ASP A 62 -3.26 15.08 3.82
CA ASP A 62 -4.63 15.33 3.42
C ASP A 62 -5.53 14.16 3.83
N ALA A 63 -6.47 14.43 4.74
CA ALA A 63 -7.30 13.40 5.35
C ALA A 63 -8.17 12.65 4.34
N ASN A 64 -8.72 13.34 3.35
CA ASN A 64 -9.55 12.70 2.32
C ASN A 64 -8.70 11.79 1.43
N PHE A 65 -7.48 12.23 1.10
CA PHE A 65 -6.55 11.41 0.35
C PHE A 65 -6.14 10.15 1.12
N VAL A 66 -5.73 10.30 2.38
CA VAL A 66 -5.30 9.19 3.24
C VAL A 66 -6.43 8.18 3.46
N ALA A 67 -7.67 8.65 3.63
CA ALA A 67 -8.84 7.80 3.80
C ALA A 67 -9.12 6.87 2.61
N ASN A 68 -8.59 7.17 1.40
CA ASN A 68 -8.70 6.23 0.27
C ASN A 68 -8.08 4.86 0.58
N PHE A 69 -7.12 4.81 1.51
CA PHE A 69 -6.37 3.62 1.86
C PHE A 69 -6.90 2.94 3.13
N ASP A 70 -8.04 3.36 3.68
CA ASP A 70 -8.65 2.67 4.82
C ASP A 70 -9.11 1.25 4.43
N ALA A 71 -9.51 1.06 3.17
CA ALA A 71 -9.86 -0.23 2.57
C ALA A 71 -9.85 -0.13 1.03
N LEU A 72 -8.69 0.12 0.42
CA LEU A 72 -8.57 0.15 -1.05
C LEU A 72 -8.58 -1.28 -1.59
N ASP A 73 -9.57 -1.63 -2.41
CA ASP A 73 -9.74 -2.98 -2.94
C ASP A 73 -8.59 -3.36 -3.88
N VAL A 74 -7.96 -4.50 -3.61
CA VAL A 74 -6.91 -5.11 -4.45
C VAL A 74 -7.11 -6.61 -4.60
N ARG A 75 -8.38 -7.05 -4.61
CA ARG A 75 -8.71 -8.46 -4.81
C ARG A 75 -8.12 -8.98 -6.11
N LEU A 76 -7.74 -10.25 -6.11
CA LEU A 76 -7.33 -10.92 -7.35
C LEU A 76 -8.56 -11.29 -8.19
N SER A 77 -8.34 -11.40 -9.50
CA SER A 77 -9.30 -12.00 -10.42
C SER A 77 -9.59 -13.44 -10.03
N SER A 78 -10.68 -14.01 -10.56
CA SER A 78 -11.11 -15.38 -10.24
C SER A 78 -10.06 -16.46 -10.58
N ASP A 79 -9.14 -16.19 -11.50
CA ASP A 79 -8.01 -17.07 -11.83
C ASP A 79 -6.76 -16.86 -10.95
N GLY A 80 -6.78 -15.85 -10.06
CA GLY A 80 -5.69 -15.51 -9.15
C GLY A 80 -4.46 -14.90 -9.82
N ARG A 81 -4.51 -14.54 -11.12
CA ARG A 81 -3.32 -14.13 -11.89
C ARG A 81 -3.13 -12.63 -12.02
N SER A 82 -4.19 -11.86 -11.78
CA SER A 82 -4.19 -10.40 -11.87
C SER A 82 -5.09 -9.79 -10.81
N LEU A 83 -5.08 -8.47 -10.66
CA LEU A 83 -6.11 -7.79 -9.87
C LEU A 83 -7.47 -7.92 -10.56
N ALA A 84 -8.54 -8.09 -9.80
CA ALA A 84 -9.92 -8.07 -10.29
C ALA A 84 -10.26 -6.72 -10.93
N ASN A 85 -9.73 -5.63 -10.35
CA ASN A 85 -9.80 -4.29 -10.89
C ASN A 85 -8.44 -3.62 -10.75
N GLU A 86 -8.03 -2.85 -11.76
CA GLU A 86 -6.84 -2.01 -11.61
C GLU A 86 -7.13 -0.84 -10.66
N ILE A 87 -6.17 -0.50 -9.82
CA ILE A 87 -6.27 0.73 -9.03
C ILE A 87 -6.14 1.92 -9.96
N VAL A 88 -7.11 2.83 -9.89
CA VAL A 88 -7.12 4.04 -10.70
C VAL A 88 -7.33 5.28 -9.85
N THR A 89 -6.55 6.33 -10.11
CA THR A 89 -6.73 7.63 -9.47
C THR A 89 -7.70 8.47 -10.27
N VAL A 90 -8.78 8.91 -9.63
CA VAL A 90 -9.87 9.68 -10.24
C VAL A 90 -9.83 11.15 -9.80
N LYS A 91 -10.73 11.98 -10.34
CA LYS A 91 -10.80 13.39 -9.95
C LYS A 91 -11.25 13.51 -8.48
N PRO A 92 -10.88 14.58 -7.77
CA PRO A 92 -11.33 14.77 -6.39
C PRO A 92 -12.86 14.70 -6.28
N GLY A 93 -13.37 13.86 -5.37
CA GLY A 93 -14.79 13.67 -5.12
C GLY A 93 -15.54 12.91 -6.22
N SER A 94 -14.81 12.23 -7.12
CA SER A 94 -15.41 11.44 -8.19
C SER A 94 -15.28 9.93 -8.00
N LYS A 95 -14.66 9.47 -6.90
CA LYS A 95 -14.61 8.06 -6.53
C LYS A 95 -16.00 7.46 -6.43
N GLN A 96 -16.22 6.37 -7.16
CA GLN A 96 -17.45 5.57 -7.17
C GLN A 96 -17.18 4.13 -6.76
N ASN A 97 -15.93 3.66 -6.90
CA ASN A 97 -15.56 2.27 -6.69
C ASN A 97 -14.48 2.10 -5.60
N PRO A 98 -14.41 0.95 -4.93
CA PRO A 98 -13.47 0.73 -3.82
C PRO A 98 -12.02 0.55 -4.26
N TRP A 99 -11.74 0.31 -5.55
CA TRP A 99 -10.38 0.28 -6.13
C TRP A 99 -9.92 1.66 -6.65
N GLU A 100 -10.75 2.69 -6.53
CA GLU A 100 -10.41 4.04 -6.97
C GLU A 100 -9.78 4.85 -5.84
N ILE A 101 -8.96 5.83 -6.21
CA ILE A 101 -8.35 6.80 -5.29
C ILE A 101 -8.78 8.19 -5.74
N ASP A 102 -9.49 8.92 -4.88
CA ASP A 102 -9.74 10.35 -5.12
C ASP A 102 -8.41 11.13 -5.09
N ALA A 103 -8.10 11.85 -6.16
CA ALA A 103 -6.94 12.75 -6.18
C ALA A 103 -7.15 13.96 -5.27
N ILE A 104 -6.04 14.64 -4.98
CA ILE A 104 -6.05 15.96 -4.33
C ILE A 104 -6.07 17.04 -5.42
N SER A 105 -6.99 18.01 -5.30
CA SER A 105 -7.01 19.17 -6.19
C SER A 105 -5.72 19.97 -6.08
N GLY A 106 -5.09 20.27 -7.23
CA GLY A 106 -3.78 20.96 -7.28
C GLY A 106 -2.56 20.06 -7.01
N ALA A 107 -2.76 18.78 -6.68
CA ALA A 107 -1.68 17.80 -6.47
C ALA A 107 -1.94 16.49 -7.23
N THR A 108 -2.52 16.62 -8.43
CA THR A 108 -2.95 15.50 -9.27
C THR A 108 -1.81 14.58 -9.69
N ILE A 109 -0.62 15.14 -9.97
CA ILE A 109 0.55 14.35 -10.42
C ILE A 109 1.03 13.43 -9.29
N SER A 110 1.24 13.99 -8.09
CA SER A 110 1.66 13.22 -6.91
C SER A 110 0.59 12.21 -6.49
N SER A 111 -0.70 12.58 -6.53
CA SER A 111 -1.82 11.65 -6.27
C SER A 111 -1.80 10.45 -7.22
N LYS A 112 -1.64 10.70 -8.52
CA LYS A 112 -1.55 9.65 -9.55
C LYS A 112 -0.30 8.79 -9.40
N ALA A 113 0.82 9.38 -8.98
CA ALA A 113 2.05 8.65 -8.74
C ALA A 113 1.87 7.62 -7.61
N VAL A 114 1.24 8.00 -6.49
CA VAL A 114 0.89 7.06 -5.40
C VAL A 114 0.01 5.92 -5.91
N GLY A 115 -1.10 6.24 -6.59
CA GLY A 115 -2.00 5.23 -7.13
C GLY A 115 -1.31 4.27 -8.11
N LYS A 116 -0.48 4.81 -9.01
CA LYS A 116 0.31 4.03 -9.96
C LYS A 116 1.32 3.12 -9.26
N ALA A 117 2.03 3.63 -8.26
CA ALA A 117 3.01 2.85 -7.50
C ALA A 117 2.35 1.62 -6.86
N ILE A 118 1.21 1.81 -6.20
CA ILE A 118 0.48 0.73 -5.53
C ILE A 118 -0.09 -0.24 -6.57
N ASN A 119 -0.73 0.25 -7.65
CA ASN A 119 -1.27 -0.61 -8.71
C ASN A 119 -0.18 -1.53 -9.30
N GLN A 120 0.97 -0.96 -9.67
CA GLN A 120 2.07 -1.71 -10.27
C GLN A 120 2.65 -2.75 -9.31
N SER A 121 2.89 -2.34 -8.06
CA SER A 121 3.42 -3.23 -7.02
C SER A 121 2.44 -4.36 -6.70
N ALA A 122 1.15 -4.05 -6.49
CA ALA A 122 0.13 -5.04 -6.17
C ALA A 122 -0.07 -6.05 -7.30
N LYS A 123 -0.12 -5.60 -8.56
CA LYS A 123 -0.20 -6.48 -9.74
C LYS A 123 0.96 -7.47 -9.82
N GLN A 124 2.16 -7.07 -9.42
CA GLN A 124 3.34 -7.93 -9.45
C GLN A 124 3.42 -8.85 -8.23
N LEU A 125 3.04 -8.33 -7.05
CA LEU A 125 3.24 -9.02 -5.78
C LEU A 125 2.11 -10.01 -5.47
N LEU A 126 0.85 -9.58 -5.55
CA LEU A 126 -0.28 -10.31 -4.98
C LEU A 126 -0.52 -11.68 -5.62
N PRO A 127 -0.42 -11.87 -6.96
CA PRO A 127 -0.58 -13.19 -7.57
C PRO A 127 0.42 -14.25 -7.03
N GLY A 128 1.61 -13.82 -6.62
CA GLY A 128 2.61 -14.70 -6.02
C GLY A 128 2.51 -14.79 -4.49
N LEU A 129 2.01 -13.76 -3.83
CA LEU A 129 1.89 -13.69 -2.37
C LEU A 129 0.67 -14.45 -1.85
N VAL A 130 -0.51 -14.18 -2.43
CA VAL A 130 -1.81 -14.65 -1.91
C VAL A 130 -1.88 -16.17 -1.79
N PRO A 131 -1.46 -16.97 -2.79
CA PRO A 131 -1.45 -18.44 -2.68
C PRO A 131 -0.46 -19.00 -1.65
N HIS A 132 0.36 -18.14 -1.03
CA HIS A 132 1.45 -18.52 -0.13
C HIS A 132 1.35 -17.84 1.25
N LEU A 133 0.23 -17.19 1.56
CA LEU A 133 0.01 -16.54 2.86
C LEU A 133 0.16 -17.52 4.03
N ASP A 134 -0.26 -18.78 3.88
CA ASP A 134 -0.12 -19.80 4.93
C ASP A 134 1.33 -20.04 5.35
N LYS A 135 2.29 -19.86 4.42
CA LYS A 135 3.72 -19.98 4.73
C LYS A 135 4.20 -18.83 5.63
N LEU A 136 3.56 -17.67 5.56
CA LEU A 136 3.84 -16.54 6.43
C LEU A 136 3.18 -16.74 7.80
N THR A 137 1.99 -17.33 7.84
CA THR A 137 1.31 -17.66 9.11
C THR A 137 2.10 -18.69 9.93
N ALA A 138 2.70 -19.70 9.28
CA ALA A 138 3.51 -20.72 9.96
C ALA A 138 4.89 -20.22 10.43
N ALA A 139 5.39 -19.11 9.88
CA ALA A 139 6.69 -18.53 10.22
C ALA A 139 6.64 -17.59 11.44
N GLY A 140 5.48 -17.42 12.07
CA GLY A 140 5.26 -16.60 13.27
C GLY A 140 5.89 -17.17 14.56
N GLU A 141 7.00 -17.90 14.49
CA GLU A 141 7.85 -18.06 15.67
C GLU A 141 8.36 -16.65 16.03
N PRO A 142 8.16 -16.19 17.27
CA PRO A 142 8.54 -14.84 17.66
C PRO A 142 10.04 -14.65 17.39
N LEU A 143 10.36 -13.64 16.57
CA LEU A 143 11.72 -13.14 16.46
C LEU A 143 12.19 -12.79 17.86
N GLN A 144 13.07 -13.62 18.44
CA GLN A 144 13.79 -13.29 19.66
C GLN A 144 14.38 -11.90 19.44
N GLN A 145 13.88 -10.92 20.20
CA GLN A 145 14.44 -9.58 20.18
C GLN A 145 15.94 -9.72 20.46
N PRO A 146 16.83 -9.12 19.65
CA PRO A 146 18.24 -9.09 20.00
C PRO A 146 18.33 -8.44 21.37
N GLU A 147 18.90 -9.18 22.31
CA GLU A 147 19.20 -8.74 23.66
C GLU A 147 20.09 -7.50 23.54
N VAL A 148 19.52 -6.33 23.85
CA VAL A 148 20.28 -5.08 23.91
C VAL A 148 21.18 -5.21 25.13
N THR A 149 22.44 -5.52 24.88
CA THR A 149 23.49 -5.44 25.89
C THR A 149 23.92 -3.98 25.95
N ASP A 150 23.62 -3.33 27.09
CA ASP A 150 24.22 -2.05 27.45
C ASP A 150 25.71 -2.29 27.76
N GLU A 151 26.59 -1.75 26.93
CA GLU A 151 27.99 -1.41 27.27
C GLU A 151 28.25 0.08 26.99
#